data_AF-A0AAE0XZ10-F1
#
_entry.id   AF-A0AAE0XZ10-F1
#
_cell.length_a   1.000
_cell.length_b   1.000
_cell.length_c   1.000
_cell.angle_alpha   90.00
_cell.angle_beta   90.00
_cell.angle_gamma   90.00
#
_symmetry.space_group_name_H-M   'P 1'
#
loop_
_entity.id
_entity.type
_entity.pdbx_description
1 polymer ?
#
loop_
_entity_poly.entity_id
_entity_poly.type
_entity_poly.pdbx_seq_one_letter_code
_entity_poly.pdbx_strand_id
1 'polypeptide(L)'
;VMNGVEFRTRHNDYKLRMPSTTSGDYHAYENVPFPEVPPSVKSKHSVQDQIQEMREYFRAFKDHSTTHRDYRSFFKPVLCYLEGAWTLSTKKLDEPFQSDRHFIDADSWFDLMDKVRFSSYTGSKSVLENFAYLPTTIYNVSDGIPQYAQWNYRIMCHPLTIDLPTKYLVREDDLIYRFPQRKTMGQITNSRAERYHLNERSIDHFSNSKGILDDLMYQIPGKDNYQANLHDSSFDMVMEDVRYNNHTLVNTGYYHRYFKTLGKGAMGLKSTHRGFSDANLFVAETDTPWNSASFVWQIKGVRALFKILKYRDFRNFLGYR
;
A
#
# COMPACT_ATOMS: atom_id res chain seq x y z
N VAL A 1 -9.46 -7.36 6.88
CA VAL A 1 -9.02 -8.76 6.76
C VAL A 1 -7.89 -8.78 5.76
N MET A 2 -6.74 -9.40 6.05
CA MET A 2 -5.63 -9.66 5.14
C MET A 2 -5.35 -11.17 5.16
N ASN A 3 -5.92 -11.95 4.24
CA ASN A 3 -5.71 -13.39 3.98
C ASN A 3 -6.38 -14.31 4.94
N GLY A 4 -7.63 -13.97 5.24
CA GLY A 4 -8.31 -14.59 6.36
C GLY A 4 -7.82 -14.06 7.70
N VAL A 5 -6.75 -13.26 7.77
CA VAL A 5 -6.36 -12.59 9.02
C VAL A 5 -7.23 -11.36 9.24
N GLU A 6 -8.20 -11.46 10.15
CA GLU A 6 -8.93 -10.28 10.60
C GLU A 6 -8.08 -9.50 11.59
N PHE A 7 -7.89 -8.21 11.33
CA PHE A 7 -7.23 -7.28 12.23
C PHE A 7 -7.91 -5.93 12.11
N ARG A 8 -7.78 -5.11 13.16
CA ARG A 8 -8.30 -3.74 13.17
C ARG A 8 -7.14 -2.79 13.41
N THR A 9 -7.01 -1.82 12.53
CA THR A 9 -6.03 -0.76 12.70
C THR A 9 -6.52 0.22 13.76
N ARG A 10 -5.59 0.84 14.49
CA ARG A 10 -5.87 2.06 15.27
C ARG A 10 -6.16 3.26 14.35
N HIS A 11 -6.47 4.41 14.94
CA HIS A 11 -6.42 5.67 14.22
C HIS A 11 -5.02 5.87 13.62
N ASN A 12 -4.93 6.11 12.31
CA ASN A 12 -3.66 6.34 11.63
C ASN A 12 -3.64 7.75 11.05
N ASP A 13 -2.67 8.56 11.46
CA ASP A 13 -2.41 9.85 10.85
C ASP A 13 -1.85 9.68 9.42
N TYR A 14 -2.26 10.56 8.52
CA TYR A 14 -1.96 10.50 7.08
C TYR A 14 -0.55 10.98 6.72
N LYS A 15 0.50 10.49 7.39
CA LYS A 15 1.88 10.78 6.98
C LYS A 15 2.24 9.96 5.75
N LEU A 16 2.72 10.63 4.70
CA LEU A 16 3.24 9.98 3.50
C LEU A 16 4.68 9.54 3.76
N ARG A 17 4.86 8.26 4.11
CA ARG A 17 6.17 7.63 4.32
C ARG A 17 6.45 6.63 3.21
N MET A 18 7.70 6.52 2.80
CA MET A 18 8.16 5.54 1.80
C MET A 18 9.32 4.70 2.36
N PRO A 19 9.56 3.49 1.83
CA PRO A 19 10.74 2.70 2.16
C PRO A 19 12.01 3.53 1.94
N SER A 20 13.03 3.35 2.78
CA SER A 20 14.24 4.18 2.68
C SER A 20 14.97 3.95 1.35
N THR A 21 15.33 5.04 0.68
CA THR A 21 16.13 4.98 -0.56
C THR A 21 17.63 4.83 -0.29
N THR A 22 18.05 5.05 0.96
CA THR A 22 19.47 5.11 1.36
C THR A 22 19.89 3.99 2.29
N SER A 23 19.01 3.56 3.20
CA SER A 23 19.28 2.45 4.12
C SER A 23 18.65 1.14 3.65
N GLY A 24 19.43 0.04 3.71
CA GLY A 24 18.93 -1.33 3.54
C GLY A 24 18.47 -1.98 4.84
N ASP A 25 18.40 -1.22 5.94
CA ASP A 25 17.98 -1.76 7.23
C ASP A 25 16.51 -2.16 7.21
N TYR A 26 16.21 -3.27 7.86
CA TYR A 26 14.85 -3.78 7.99
C TYR A 26 13.92 -2.70 8.57
N HIS A 27 12.79 -2.48 7.89
CA HIS A 27 11.76 -1.48 8.27
C HIS A 27 12.19 -0.01 8.18
N ALA A 28 13.37 0.32 7.65
CA ALA A 28 13.74 1.71 7.49
C ALA A 28 12.77 2.45 6.55
N TYR A 29 12.43 3.68 6.92
CA TYR A 29 11.51 4.52 6.16
C TYR A 29 11.99 5.97 6.13
N GLU A 30 11.50 6.70 5.14
CA GLU A 30 11.70 8.13 4.98
C GLU A 30 10.37 8.81 4.64
N ASN A 31 10.29 10.13 4.79
CA ASN A 31 9.11 10.86 4.32
C ASN A 31 9.18 11.00 2.81
N VAL A 32 8.05 10.86 2.13
CA VAL A 32 7.97 11.15 0.69
C VAL A 32 8.37 12.61 0.48
N PRO A 33 9.40 12.89 -0.35
CA PRO A 33 9.87 14.25 -0.55
C PRO A 33 8.77 15.09 -1.20
N PHE A 34 8.61 16.32 -0.72
CA PHE A 34 7.73 17.27 -1.38
C PHE A 34 8.32 17.64 -2.75
N PRO A 35 7.49 17.73 -3.79
CA PRO A 35 7.97 18.15 -5.10
C PRO A 35 8.43 19.61 -5.05
N GLU A 36 9.45 19.93 -5.83
CA GLU A 36 9.89 21.32 -5.97
C GLU A 36 8.85 22.15 -6.71
N VAL A 37 8.80 23.46 -6.39
CA VAL A 37 7.97 24.40 -7.14
C VAL A 37 8.54 24.56 -8.56
N PRO A 38 7.70 24.50 -9.61
CA PRO A 38 8.16 24.66 -10.99
C PRO A 38 9.03 25.91 -11.20
N PRO A 39 10.14 25.83 -11.96
CA PRO A 39 11.01 26.99 -12.18
C PRO A 39 10.31 28.18 -12.85
N SER A 40 9.32 27.93 -13.71
CA SER A 40 8.54 28.99 -14.38
C SER A 40 7.66 29.81 -13.43
N VAL A 41 7.37 29.26 -12.25
CA VAL A 41 6.66 29.96 -11.18
C VAL A 41 7.67 30.80 -10.41
N LYS A 42 8.79 30.21 -9.99
CA LYS A 42 9.85 30.94 -9.26
C LYS A 42 10.44 32.11 -10.05
N SER A 43 10.40 32.07 -11.39
CA SER A 43 10.90 33.14 -12.25
C SER A 43 9.97 34.35 -12.37
N LYS A 44 8.73 34.29 -11.87
CA LYS A 44 7.81 35.43 -11.91
C LYS A 44 8.14 36.44 -10.80
N HIS A 45 8.09 37.73 -11.16
CA HIS A 45 8.45 38.83 -10.28
C HIS A 45 7.42 39.15 -9.19
N SER A 46 6.12 38.92 -9.45
CA SER A 46 5.05 39.21 -8.48
C SER A 46 4.40 37.92 -7.95
N VAL A 47 3.95 37.96 -6.70
CA VAL A 47 3.22 36.82 -6.09
C VAL A 47 1.93 36.50 -6.85
N GLN A 48 1.25 37.51 -7.42
CA GLN A 48 0.04 37.28 -8.20
C GLN A 48 0.33 36.52 -9.51
N ASP A 49 1.43 36.86 -10.19
CA ASP A 49 1.85 36.14 -11.39
C ASP A 49 2.30 34.71 -11.06
N GLN A 50 2.94 34.51 -9.90
CA GLN A 50 3.26 33.17 -9.39
C GLN A 50 1.99 32.33 -9.16
N ILE A 51 0.97 32.91 -8.54
CA ILE A 51 -0.32 32.24 -8.31
C ILE A 51 -0.99 31.91 -9.65
N GLN A 52 -1.00 32.84 -10.60
CA GLN A 52 -1.60 32.61 -11.91
C GLN A 52 -0.87 31.50 -12.68
N GLU A 53 0.46 31.49 -12.67
CA GLU A 53 1.25 30.41 -13.28
C GLU A 53 0.98 29.06 -12.61
N MET A 54 0.93 29.01 -11.28
CA MET A 54 0.57 27.78 -10.56
C MET A 54 -0.83 27.27 -10.91
N ARG A 55 -1.81 28.16 -11.10
CA ARG A 55 -3.18 27.78 -11.51
C ARG A 55 -3.19 27.10 -12.88
N GLU A 56 -2.30 27.50 -13.79
CA GLU A 56 -2.17 26.86 -15.10
C GLU A 56 -1.57 25.46 -15.02
N TYR A 57 -0.59 25.23 -14.12
CA TYR A 57 -0.13 23.86 -13.80
C TYR A 57 -1.25 22.99 -13.23
N PHE A 58 -2.04 23.52 -12.31
CA PHE A 58 -3.19 22.78 -11.79
C PHE A 58 -4.18 22.47 -12.91
N ARG A 59 -4.54 23.44 -13.75
CA ARG A 59 -5.45 23.22 -14.90
C ARG A 59 -4.93 22.11 -15.82
N ALA A 60 -3.64 22.14 -16.15
CA ALA A 60 -2.99 21.10 -16.94
C ALA A 60 -3.10 19.71 -16.28
N PHE A 61 -2.89 19.62 -14.97
CA PHE A 61 -3.06 18.39 -14.21
C PHE A 61 -4.51 17.89 -14.20
N LYS A 62 -5.50 18.78 -14.05
CA LYS A 62 -6.93 18.43 -14.08
C LYS A 62 -7.34 17.80 -15.40
N ASP A 63 -6.90 18.41 -16.49
CA ASP A 63 -7.31 18.07 -17.84
C ASP A 63 -6.37 17.01 -18.46
N HIS A 64 -5.38 16.52 -17.71
CA HIS A 64 -4.33 15.58 -18.16
C HIS A 64 -3.63 16.04 -19.44
N SER A 65 -3.44 17.36 -19.59
CA SER A 65 -2.80 17.96 -20.76
C SER A 65 -1.33 18.25 -20.46
N THR A 66 -0.42 17.54 -21.12
CA THR A 66 1.03 17.76 -20.98
C THR A 66 1.58 18.83 -21.93
N THR A 67 0.77 19.30 -22.90
CA THR A 67 1.21 20.25 -23.93
C THR A 67 1.23 21.70 -23.44
N HIS A 68 0.33 22.07 -22.54
CA HIS A 68 0.25 23.44 -21.99
C HIS A 68 1.33 23.70 -20.93
N ARG A 69 1.39 22.82 -19.92
CA ARG A 69 2.38 22.82 -18.85
C ARG A 69 2.67 21.37 -18.45
N ASP A 70 3.92 20.94 -18.59
CA ASP A 70 4.29 19.58 -18.16
C ASP A 70 4.30 19.49 -16.63
N TYR A 71 3.27 18.86 -16.08
CA TYR A 71 3.06 18.72 -14.65
C TYR A 71 3.73 17.46 -14.08
N ARG A 72 4.16 16.50 -14.91
CA ARG A 72 4.52 15.13 -14.50
C ARG A 72 5.70 15.08 -13.51
N SER A 73 6.63 16.00 -13.65
CA SER A 73 7.81 16.11 -12.76
C SER A 73 7.45 16.59 -11.35
N PHE A 74 6.36 17.36 -11.22
CA PHE A 74 5.97 18.06 -9.99
C PHE A 74 4.76 17.41 -9.30
N PHE A 75 3.82 16.87 -10.07
CA PHE A 75 2.60 16.23 -9.56
C PHE A 75 2.69 14.73 -9.80
N LYS A 76 3.55 14.06 -9.02
CA LYS A 76 3.70 12.61 -9.11
C LYS A 76 2.55 11.89 -8.41
N PRO A 77 1.92 10.88 -9.04
CA PRO A 77 0.98 10.03 -8.34
C PRO A 77 1.73 9.21 -7.29
N VAL A 78 1.18 9.17 -6.07
CA VAL A 78 1.74 8.40 -4.94
C VAL A 78 0.79 7.26 -4.63
N LEU A 79 1.29 6.03 -4.70
CA LEU A 79 0.54 4.83 -4.36
C LEU A 79 0.80 4.47 -2.90
N CYS A 80 -0.23 4.52 -2.06
CA CYS A 80 -0.16 4.07 -0.68
C CYS A 80 -0.72 2.67 -0.51
N TYR A 81 -0.05 1.88 0.32
CA TYR A 81 -0.29 0.47 0.52
C TYR A 81 -0.18 0.06 1.98
N LEU A 82 -0.92 -0.99 2.33
CA LEU A 82 -0.91 -1.61 3.64
C LEU A 82 -0.14 -2.92 3.53
N GLU A 83 0.93 -3.02 4.28
CA GLU A 83 1.68 -4.25 4.44
C GLU A 83 1.27 -4.93 5.74
N GLY A 84 1.24 -6.25 5.72
CA GLY A 84 1.03 -7.08 6.89
C GLY A 84 2.00 -8.26 6.88
N ALA A 85 2.53 -8.61 8.04
CA ALA A 85 3.38 -9.79 8.20
C ALA A 85 3.28 -10.34 9.62
N TRP A 86 3.59 -11.64 9.74
CA TRP A 86 3.84 -12.28 11.01
C TRP A 86 5.26 -11.95 11.50
N THR A 87 5.40 -11.60 12.76
CA THR A 87 6.70 -11.35 13.41
C THR A 87 6.81 -12.18 14.69
N LEU A 88 8.02 -12.68 14.96
CA LEU A 88 8.29 -13.57 16.10
C LEU A 88 8.70 -12.82 17.39
N SER A 89 9.02 -11.53 17.31
CA SER A 89 9.35 -10.70 18.47
C SER A 89 8.10 -10.36 19.29
N THR A 90 7.73 -11.25 20.21
CA THR A 90 6.49 -11.16 21.02
C THR A 90 6.69 -10.55 22.41
N LYS A 91 7.93 -10.35 22.87
CA LYS A 91 8.22 -9.94 24.25
C LYS A 91 8.09 -8.44 24.51
N LYS A 92 8.20 -7.59 23.48
CA LYS A 92 7.99 -6.15 23.56
C LYS A 92 7.17 -5.72 22.36
N LEU A 93 6.17 -4.87 22.61
CA LEU A 93 5.39 -4.27 21.56
C LEU A 93 6.18 -3.09 20.97
N ASP A 94 7.15 -3.38 20.12
CA ASP A 94 7.75 -2.31 19.30
C ASP A 94 6.71 -1.92 18.24
N GLU A 95 6.22 -0.67 18.31
CA GLU A 95 5.26 -0.17 17.32
C GLU A 95 5.88 -0.26 15.91
N PRO A 96 5.29 -1.03 14.97
CA PRO A 96 5.83 -1.16 13.63
C PRO A 96 5.72 0.14 12.81
N PHE A 97 4.99 1.15 13.31
CA PHE A 97 4.93 2.49 12.73
C PHE A 97 4.56 3.53 13.81
N GLN A 98 5.34 4.62 13.89
CA GLN A 98 5.07 5.73 14.82
C GLN A 98 3.87 6.56 14.35
N SER A 99 2.81 6.69 15.16
CA SER A 99 1.73 7.67 14.97
C SER A 99 1.93 8.84 15.96
N ASP A 100 1.76 10.07 15.49
CA ASP A 100 2.10 11.28 16.27
C ASP A 100 1.13 11.56 17.41
N ARG A 101 -0.13 11.13 17.29
CA ARG A 101 -1.21 11.46 18.24
C ARG A 101 -1.78 10.25 18.97
N HIS A 102 -1.44 9.05 18.52
CA HIS A 102 -1.97 7.81 19.05
C HIS A 102 -0.81 6.86 19.24
N PHE A 103 -0.45 6.58 20.49
CA PHE A 103 0.43 5.47 20.83
C PHE A 103 -0.43 4.26 21.18
N ILE A 104 0.06 3.04 20.93
CA ILE A 104 -0.57 1.83 21.41
C ILE A 104 -0.47 1.90 22.94
N ASP A 105 -1.60 2.16 23.57
CA ASP A 105 -1.71 2.21 25.02
C ASP A 105 -1.72 0.78 25.56
N ALA A 106 -0.58 0.08 25.44
CA ALA A 106 -0.35 -1.23 26.04
C ALA A 106 1.14 -1.50 26.22
N ASP A 107 1.56 -1.81 27.45
CA ASP A 107 2.96 -2.13 27.78
C ASP A 107 3.38 -3.51 27.28
N SER A 108 2.39 -4.40 27.04
CA SER A 108 2.60 -5.76 26.56
C SER A 108 1.48 -6.18 25.61
N TRP A 109 1.76 -7.19 24.79
CA TRP A 109 0.76 -7.78 23.90
C TRP A 109 -0.47 -8.31 24.66
N PHE A 110 -0.27 -8.91 25.83
CA PHE A 110 -1.37 -9.44 26.65
C PHE A 110 -2.31 -8.33 27.13
N ASP A 111 -1.76 -7.19 27.55
CA ASP A 111 -2.56 -6.02 27.94
C ASP A 111 -3.38 -5.48 26.76
N LEU A 112 -2.77 -5.40 25.57
CA LEU A 112 -3.50 -5.02 24.35
C LEU A 112 -4.66 -5.97 24.08
N MET A 113 -4.43 -7.28 24.19
CA MET A 113 -5.45 -8.28 23.96
C MET A 113 -6.59 -8.18 24.98
N ASP A 114 -6.28 -7.98 26.26
CA ASP A 114 -7.31 -7.84 27.30
C ASP A 114 -8.15 -6.57 27.11
N LYS A 115 -7.54 -5.44 26.75
CA LYS A 115 -8.26 -4.20 26.40
C LYS A 115 -9.15 -4.39 25.16
N VAL A 116 -8.67 -5.10 24.14
CA VAL A 116 -9.48 -5.43 22.95
C VAL A 116 -10.62 -6.39 23.28
N ARG A 117 -10.39 -7.40 24.13
CA ARG A 117 -11.44 -8.32 24.59
C ARG A 117 -12.51 -7.58 25.37
N PHE A 118 -12.11 -6.74 26.33
CA PHE A 118 -13.05 -5.95 27.14
C PHE A 118 -13.91 -5.01 26.29
N SER A 119 -13.30 -4.25 25.36
CA SER A 119 -14.03 -3.37 24.45
C SER A 119 -14.97 -4.14 23.51
N SER A 120 -14.54 -5.32 23.04
CA SER A 120 -15.37 -6.18 22.20
C SER A 120 -16.57 -6.77 22.95
N TYR A 121 -16.39 -7.18 24.21
CA TYR A 121 -17.50 -7.69 25.05
C TYR A 121 -18.49 -6.61 25.46
N THR A 122 -18.00 -5.40 25.73
CA THR A 122 -18.85 -4.27 26.14
C THR A 122 -19.49 -3.54 24.96
N GLY A 123 -19.04 -3.82 23.72
CA GLY A 123 -19.42 -3.06 22.53
C GLY A 123 -18.99 -1.59 22.57
N SER A 124 -18.14 -1.22 23.54
CA SER A 124 -17.71 0.15 23.75
C SER A 124 -16.50 0.47 22.87
N LYS A 125 -16.44 1.71 22.39
CA LYS A 125 -15.32 2.21 21.59
C LYS A 125 -14.45 3.09 22.47
N SER A 126 -13.14 2.89 22.42
CA SER A 126 -12.20 3.84 23.03
C SER A 126 -12.32 5.20 22.32
N VAL A 127 -12.58 6.27 23.08
CA VAL A 127 -12.76 7.63 22.56
C VAL A 127 -11.52 8.09 21.79
N LEU A 128 -10.34 7.66 22.24
CA LEU A 128 -9.06 7.99 21.61
C LEU A 128 -8.65 7.02 20.50
N GLU A 129 -9.42 5.96 20.23
CA GLU A 129 -9.16 4.98 19.14
C GLU A 129 -7.74 4.36 19.16
N ASN A 130 -7.14 4.21 20.35
CA ASN A 130 -5.73 3.80 20.50
C ASN A 130 -5.48 2.28 20.44
N PHE A 131 -6.53 1.46 20.52
CA PHE A 131 -6.36 -0.01 20.54
C PHE A 131 -6.50 -0.59 19.13
N ALA A 132 -5.42 -1.19 18.64
CA ALA A 132 -5.44 -2.02 17.45
C ALA A 132 -5.74 -3.47 17.84
N TYR A 133 -6.55 -4.18 17.04
CA TYR A 133 -6.69 -5.62 17.17
C TYR A 133 -5.65 -6.29 16.27
N LEU A 134 -4.61 -6.86 16.89
CA LEU A 134 -3.51 -7.56 16.24
C LEU A 134 -3.57 -9.04 16.63
N PRO A 135 -4.02 -9.94 15.72
CA PRO A 135 -4.16 -11.35 16.05
C PRO A 135 -2.80 -12.02 16.24
N THR A 136 -2.82 -13.13 16.98
CA THR A 136 -1.67 -14.02 17.17
C THR A 136 -1.98 -15.42 16.67
N THR A 137 -0.96 -16.13 16.22
CA THR A 137 -1.03 -17.54 15.87
C THR A 137 0.09 -18.32 16.55
N ILE A 138 -0.14 -19.61 16.81
CA ILE A 138 0.92 -20.52 17.27
C ILE A 138 1.68 -20.98 16.03
N TYR A 139 2.99 -20.74 15.98
CA TYR A 139 3.81 -21.17 14.84
C TYR A 139 4.66 -22.40 15.17
N ASN A 140 4.96 -22.64 16.45
CA ASN A 140 5.73 -23.79 16.90
C ASN A 140 5.37 -24.16 18.33
N VAL A 141 5.64 -25.40 18.73
CA VAL A 141 5.53 -25.88 20.11
C VAL A 141 6.86 -26.53 20.48
N SER A 142 7.64 -25.84 21.31
CA SER A 142 8.93 -26.34 21.83
C SER A 142 8.75 -26.77 23.27
N ASP A 143 9.10 -28.02 23.61
CA ASP A 143 9.03 -28.53 25.00
C ASP A 143 7.65 -28.38 25.67
N GLY A 144 6.57 -28.53 24.88
CA GLY A 144 5.20 -28.35 25.36
C GLY A 144 4.77 -26.89 25.58
N ILE A 145 5.67 -25.93 25.32
CA ILE A 145 5.38 -24.49 25.41
C ILE A 145 5.06 -23.97 24.01
N PRO A 146 3.84 -23.42 23.79
CA PRO A 146 3.49 -22.83 22.50
C PRO A 146 4.27 -21.53 22.29
N GLN A 147 4.90 -21.41 21.12
CA GLN A 147 5.54 -20.20 20.64
C GLN A 147 4.58 -19.45 19.72
N TYR A 148 4.38 -18.17 20.01
CA TYR A 148 3.42 -17.32 19.30
C TYR A 148 4.11 -16.41 18.29
N ALA A 149 3.42 -16.16 17.18
CA ALA A 149 3.73 -15.12 16.21
C ALA A 149 2.62 -14.07 16.26
N GLN A 150 3.00 -12.80 16.12
CA GLN A 150 2.08 -11.67 16.13
C GLN A 150 1.91 -11.12 14.72
N TRP A 151 0.67 -10.79 14.36
CA TRP A 151 0.40 -10.06 13.12
C TRP A 151 0.70 -8.57 13.32
N ASN A 152 1.59 -8.03 12.49
CA ASN A 152 1.93 -6.63 12.48
C ASN A 152 1.63 -6.03 11.10
N TYR A 153 1.25 -4.76 11.09
CA TYR A 153 0.97 -4.03 9.86
C TYR A 153 1.72 -2.70 9.81
N ARG A 154 2.01 -2.21 8.61
CA ARG A 154 2.48 -0.85 8.38
C ARG A 154 1.84 -0.25 7.13
N ILE A 155 1.59 1.06 7.14
CA ILE A 155 1.07 1.81 6.00
C ILE A 155 2.23 2.59 5.41
N MET A 156 2.51 2.35 4.13
CA MET A 156 3.60 2.96 3.39
C MET A 156 3.08 3.51 2.07
N CYS A 157 3.87 4.35 1.43
CA CYS A 157 3.56 5.00 0.17
C CYS A 157 4.78 4.94 -0.74
N HIS A 158 4.53 4.94 -2.04
CA HIS A 158 5.57 4.90 -3.06
C HIS A 158 5.23 5.91 -4.16
N PRO A 159 6.08 6.91 -4.43
CA PRO A 159 5.91 7.79 -5.57
C PRO A 159 6.15 6.99 -6.86
N LEU A 160 5.14 6.89 -7.71
CA LEU A 160 5.24 6.10 -8.93
C LEU A 160 6.21 6.74 -9.94
N THR A 161 6.91 5.90 -10.71
CA THR A 161 7.76 6.37 -11.81
C THR A 161 6.97 6.81 -13.04
N ILE A 162 5.77 6.23 -13.22
CA ILE A 162 4.89 6.52 -14.35
C ILE A 162 3.76 7.48 -13.94
N ASP A 163 3.36 8.36 -14.86
CA ASP A 163 2.11 9.11 -14.72
C ASP A 163 0.94 8.15 -14.93
N LEU A 164 -0.02 8.13 -14.01
CA LEU A 164 -1.16 7.22 -14.04
C LEU A 164 -2.39 7.95 -14.60
N PRO A 165 -2.83 7.64 -15.83
CA PRO A 165 -3.98 8.29 -16.43
C PRO A 165 -5.27 8.01 -15.65
N THR A 166 -6.10 9.02 -15.43
CA THR A 166 -7.40 8.83 -14.73
C THR A 166 -8.38 7.96 -15.51
N LYS A 167 -8.17 7.73 -16.81
CA LYS A 167 -8.98 6.79 -17.62
C LYS A 167 -8.92 5.35 -17.10
N TYR A 168 -7.86 4.97 -16.39
CA TYR A 168 -7.71 3.64 -15.80
C TYR A 168 -8.40 3.50 -14.43
N LEU A 169 -8.90 4.60 -13.88
CA LEU A 169 -9.59 4.60 -12.59
C LEU A 169 -11.08 4.45 -12.83
N VAL A 170 -11.54 3.21 -12.74
CA VAL A 170 -12.94 2.86 -12.91
C VAL A 170 -13.62 2.98 -11.56
N ARG A 171 -14.81 3.59 -11.57
CA ARG A 171 -15.61 3.82 -10.35
C ARG A 171 -16.07 2.49 -9.79
N GLU A 172 -15.93 2.32 -8.47
CA GLU A 172 -16.41 1.14 -7.75
C GLU A 172 -17.61 1.50 -6.86
N ASP A 173 -18.59 0.60 -6.78
CA ASP A 173 -19.79 0.83 -5.97
C ASP A 173 -19.55 0.48 -4.50
N ASP A 174 -19.31 1.51 -3.68
CA ASP A 174 -19.23 1.36 -2.22
C ASP A 174 -20.63 1.32 -1.60
N LEU A 175 -21.23 0.12 -1.62
CA LEU A 175 -22.56 -0.13 -1.04
C LEU A 175 -22.60 0.12 0.48
N ILE A 176 -21.49 -0.12 1.20
CA ILE A 176 -21.41 0.07 2.65
C ILE A 176 -21.62 1.54 3.02
N TYR A 177 -21.09 2.45 2.21
CA TYR A 177 -21.30 3.88 2.40
C TYR A 177 -22.65 4.35 1.84
N ARG A 178 -23.05 3.87 0.66
CA ARG A 178 -24.26 4.33 -0.03
C ARG A 178 -25.55 3.91 0.63
N PHE A 179 -25.65 2.65 1.00
CA PHE A 179 -26.91 2.03 1.39
C PHE A 179 -27.49 2.67 2.68
N PRO A 180 -26.70 2.86 3.76
CA PRO A 180 -27.21 3.50 4.98
C PRO A 180 -27.58 4.98 4.76
N GLN A 181 -26.89 5.67 3.85
CA GLN A 181 -27.10 7.08 3.56
C GLN A 181 -28.14 7.33 2.45
N ARG A 182 -28.70 6.27 1.85
CA ARG A 182 -29.65 6.34 0.73
C ARG A 182 -29.13 7.19 -0.44
N LYS A 183 -27.83 7.13 -0.72
CA LYS A 183 -27.20 7.89 -1.81
C LYS A 183 -27.14 7.08 -3.10
N THR A 184 -27.42 7.74 -4.23
CA THR A 184 -27.22 7.17 -5.57
C THR A 184 -25.76 7.28 -6.00
N MET A 185 -25.35 6.48 -6.99
CA MET A 185 -24.01 6.53 -7.56
C MET A 185 -23.67 7.94 -8.09
N GLY A 186 -24.64 8.59 -8.74
CA GLY A 186 -24.48 9.95 -9.26
C GLY A 186 -24.16 10.97 -8.17
N GLN A 187 -24.79 10.86 -6.99
CA GLN A 187 -24.59 11.77 -5.85
C GLN A 187 -23.23 11.62 -5.15
N ILE A 188 -22.56 10.48 -5.35
CA ILE A 188 -21.22 10.24 -4.81
C ILE A 188 -20.12 10.76 -5.73
N THR A 189 -20.45 10.99 -7.00
CA THR A 189 -19.51 11.56 -7.98
C THR A 189 -18.98 12.89 -7.46
N ASN A 190 -17.67 13.00 -7.26
CA ASN A 190 -16.95 14.14 -6.68
C ASN A 190 -17.05 14.28 -5.14
N SER A 191 -17.52 13.26 -4.44
CA SER A 191 -17.47 13.21 -2.97
C SER A 191 -16.17 12.54 -2.49
N ARG A 192 -15.76 12.84 -1.25
CA ARG A 192 -14.60 12.19 -0.62
C ARG A 192 -14.79 10.68 -0.36
N ALA A 193 -16.02 10.18 -0.51
CA ALA A 193 -16.37 8.79 -0.28
C ALA A 193 -16.34 7.96 -1.57
N GLU A 194 -16.08 8.58 -2.72
CA GLU A 194 -15.97 7.87 -3.99
C GLU A 194 -14.75 6.93 -3.99
N ARG A 195 -14.95 5.70 -4.48
CA ARG A 195 -13.92 4.66 -4.56
C ARG A 195 -13.66 4.34 -6.03
N TYR A 196 -12.41 3.98 -6.31
CA TYR A 196 -11.96 3.61 -7.65
C TYR A 196 -11.12 2.34 -7.54
N HIS A 197 -11.28 1.46 -8.51
CA HIS A 197 -10.36 0.36 -8.75
C HIS A 197 -9.59 0.62 -10.05
N LEU A 198 -8.41 0.02 -10.17
CA LEU A 198 -7.54 0.21 -11.32
C LEU A 198 -7.86 -0.85 -12.38
N ASN A 199 -8.32 -0.41 -13.55
CA ASN A 199 -8.55 -1.28 -14.69
C ASN A 199 -8.10 -0.60 -15.99
N GLU A 200 -7.12 -1.21 -16.67
CA GLU A 200 -6.60 -0.70 -17.94
C GLU A 200 -7.59 -0.88 -19.08
N ARG A 201 -8.32 -1.98 -19.05
CA ARG A 201 -9.32 -2.35 -20.06
C ARG A 201 -10.65 -1.90 -19.47
N SER A 202 -11.35 -0.97 -20.10
CA SER A 202 -12.62 -0.43 -19.57
C SER A 202 -13.73 -1.48 -19.30
N ILE A 203 -13.48 -2.75 -19.59
CA ILE A 203 -14.35 -3.90 -19.37
C ILE A 203 -13.60 -4.87 -18.45
N ASP A 204 -14.28 -5.35 -17.42
CA ASP A 204 -13.74 -6.38 -16.52
C ASP A 204 -13.54 -7.68 -17.31
N HIS A 205 -12.28 -8.03 -17.51
CA HIS A 205 -11.89 -9.30 -18.10
C HIS A 205 -11.19 -10.14 -17.06
N PHE A 206 -11.58 -11.41 -16.96
CA PHE A 206 -10.78 -12.42 -16.29
C PHE A 206 -9.50 -12.62 -17.11
N SER A 207 -8.46 -11.88 -16.74
CA SER A 207 -7.15 -11.91 -17.37
C SER A 207 -6.24 -12.79 -16.55
N ASN A 208 -5.80 -13.92 -17.12
CA ASN A 208 -4.69 -14.71 -16.58
C ASN A 208 -3.32 -14.01 -16.74
N SER A 209 -3.31 -12.83 -17.35
CA SER A 209 -2.13 -12.03 -17.63
C SER A 209 -1.97 -10.85 -16.67
N LYS A 210 -0.70 -10.49 -16.46
CA LYS A 210 -0.23 -9.27 -15.79
C LYS A 210 -1.03 -8.03 -16.23
N GLY A 211 -1.51 -7.24 -15.27
CA GLY A 211 -2.17 -5.95 -15.50
C GLY A 211 -1.29 -4.76 -15.08
N ILE A 212 -1.78 -3.54 -15.29
CA ILE A 212 -1.07 -2.32 -14.88
C ILE A 212 -0.78 -2.26 -13.38
N LEU A 213 -1.66 -2.80 -12.52
CA LEU A 213 -1.43 -2.86 -11.08
C LEU A 213 -0.18 -3.67 -10.74
N ASP A 214 0.07 -4.77 -11.46
CA ASP A 214 1.28 -5.56 -11.28
C ASP A 214 2.52 -4.72 -11.55
N ASP A 215 2.54 -3.99 -12.68
CA ASP A 215 3.67 -3.15 -13.06
C ASP A 215 3.94 -2.01 -12.06
N LEU A 216 2.89 -1.52 -11.39
CA LEU A 216 3.04 -0.58 -10.29
C LEU A 216 3.62 -1.24 -9.05
N MET A 217 3.13 -2.43 -8.69
CA MET A 217 3.60 -3.14 -7.50
C MET A 217 5.04 -3.66 -7.64
N TYR A 218 5.47 -4.06 -8.84
CA TYR A 218 6.86 -4.42 -9.13
C TYR A 218 7.87 -3.29 -8.86
N GLN A 219 7.43 -2.03 -8.74
CA GLN A 219 8.29 -0.90 -8.39
C GLN A 219 8.47 -0.73 -6.87
N ILE A 220 7.61 -1.36 -6.08
CA ILE A 220 7.57 -1.18 -4.64
C ILE A 220 8.46 -2.23 -3.98
N PRO A 221 9.49 -1.82 -3.21
CA PRO A 221 10.29 -2.76 -2.45
C PRO A 221 9.53 -3.26 -1.21
N GLY A 222 9.94 -4.42 -0.72
CA GLY A 222 9.46 -5.00 0.53
C GLY A 222 10.06 -4.35 1.77
N LYS A 223 10.33 -5.15 2.80
CA LYS A 223 10.81 -4.66 4.11
C LYS A 223 12.31 -4.39 4.17
N ASP A 224 13.06 -4.83 3.16
CA ASP A 224 14.50 -4.59 3.01
C ASP A 224 14.80 -3.41 2.06
N ASN A 225 13.77 -2.61 1.78
CA ASN A 225 13.84 -1.35 1.02
C ASN A 225 14.42 -1.49 -0.39
N TYR A 226 14.83 -0.39 -1.00
CA TYR A 226 15.20 -0.34 -2.42
C TYR A 226 16.48 -1.11 -2.77
N GLN A 227 17.31 -1.40 -1.78
CA GLN A 227 18.58 -2.13 -1.90
C GLN A 227 18.36 -3.64 -1.97
N ALA A 228 17.14 -4.12 -1.71
CA ALA A 228 16.81 -5.54 -1.75
C ALA A 228 17.14 -6.14 -3.13
N ASN A 229 17.91 -7.22 -3.13
CA ASN A 229 18.20 -8.01 -4.31
C ASN A 229 18.12 -9.50 -3.96
N LEU A 230 16.88 -9.98 -3.83
CA LEU A 230 16.57 -11.33 -3.39
C LEU A 230 16.09 -12.16 -4.57
N HIS A 231 16.46 -13.44 -4.57
CA HIS A 231 16.05 -14.38 -5.59
C HIS A 231 15.69 -15.70 -4.94
N ASP A 232 14.47 -16.15 -5.22
CA ASP A 232 13.94 -17.41 -4.71
C ASP A 232 14.23 -18.55 -5.70
N SER A 233 14.83 -19.62 -5.19
CA SER A 233 15.10 -20.88 -5.89
C SER A 233 14.52 -22.08 -5.14
N SER A 234 13.54 -21.85 -4.26
CA SER A 234 12.91 -22.88 -3.45
C SER A 234 12.35 -24.03 -4.30
N PHE A 235 12.45 -25.25 -3.77
CA PHE A 235 11.96 -26.47 -4.42
C PHE A 235 12.52 -26.72 -5.83
N ASP A 236 13.79 -26.36 -6.07
CA ASP A 236 14.47 -26.45 -7.36
C ASP A 236 13.78 -25.66 -8.49
N MET A 237 12.94 -24.68 -8.13
CA MET A 237 12.25 -23.81 -9.07
C MET A 237 12.87 -22.42 -9.02
N VAL A 238 13.72 -22.13 -10.01
CA VAL A 238 14.25 -20.79 -10.21
C VAL A 238 13.12 -19.88 -10.73
N MET A 239 12.84 -18.80 -9.99
CA MET A 239 11.82 -17.83 -10.36
C MET A 239 12.39 -16.80 -11.36
N GLU A 240 11.79 -16.76 -12.54
CA GLU A 240 12.12 -15.81 -13.60
C GLU A 240 11.08 -14.70 -13.69
N ASP A 241 11.52 -13.53 -14.15
CA ASP A 241 10.69 -12.38 -14.38
C ASP A 241 9.75 -12.60 -15.58
N VAL A 242 8.45 -12.37 -15.36
CA VAL A 242 7.43 -12.52 -16.41
C VAL A 242 7.57 -11.44 -17.49
N ARG A 243 8.16 -10.29 -17.16
CA ARG A 243 8.31 -9.12 -18.04
C ARG A 243 9.29 -9.37 -19.19
N TYR A 244 10.27 -10.24 -18.98
CA TYR A 244 11.32 -10.53 -19.96
C TYR A 244 11.26 -11.99 -20.41
N ASN A 245 11.80 -12.27 -21.60
CA ASN A 245 11.97 -13.64 -22.11
C ASN A 245 13.44 -14.09 -22.06
N ASN A 246 14.29 -13.34 -21.36
CA ASN A 246 15.74 -13.54 -21.35
C ASN A 246 16.23 -14.31 -20.12
N HIS A 247 15.36 -15.13 -19.50
CA HIS A 247 15.66 -15.89 -18.28
C HIS A 247 16.21 -15.02 -17.13
N THR A 248 15.78 -13.77 -17.06
CA THR A 248 16.17 -12.85 -15.98
C THR A 248 15.50 -13.29 -14.69
N LEU A 249 16.27 -13.44 -13.62
CA LEU A 249 15.73 -13.76 -12.31
C LEU A 249 14.81 -12.63 -11.82
N VAL A 250 13.69 -13.01 -11.21
CA VAL A 250 12.81 -12.02 -10.56
C VAL A 250 13.45 -11.58 -9.26
N ASN A 251 13.45 -10.28 -8.98
CA ASN A 251 13.83 -9.78 -7.66
C ASN A 251 12.65 -9.98 -6.71
N THR A 252 12.72 -11.01 -5.87
CA THR A 252 11.67 -11.37 -4.92
C THR A 252 11.57 -10.40 -3.75
N GLY A 253 12.58 -9.53 -3.53
CA GLY A 253 12.53 -8.46 -2.54
C GLY A 253 11.56 -7.33 -2.89
N TYR A 254 11.02 -7.33 -4.12
CA TYR A 254 9.99 -6.40 -4.57
C TYR A 254 8.62 -7.08 -4.63
N TYR A 255 7.56 -6.29 -4.49
CA TYR A 255 6.20 -6.80 -4.47
C TYR A 255 5.79 -7.36 -5.83
N HIS A 256 5.54 -8.68 -5.87
CA HIS A 256 5.16 -9.39 -7.08
C HIS A 256 4.18 -10.53 -6.77
N ARG A 257 3.43 -10.94 -7.78
CA ARG A 257 2.52 -12.11 -7.71
C ARG A 257 2.63 -13.04 -8.90
N TYR A 258 3.22 -12.57 -10.01
CA TYR A 258 3.51 -13.39 -11.18
C TYR A 258 5.00 -13.74 -11.21
N PHE A 259 5.31 -14.94 -11.67
CA PHE A 259 6.66 -15.40 -11.95
C PHE A 259 6.62 -16.46 -13.04
N LYS A 260 7.74 -16.67 -13.72
CA LYS A 260 7.94 -17.77 -14.67
C LYS A 260 8.87 -18.80 -14.04
N THR A 261 8.72 -20.06 -14.43
CA THR A 261 9.64 -21.14 -14.07
C THR A 261 10.30 -21.71 -15.32
N LEU A 262 11.53 -22.20 -15.18
CA LEU A 262 12.24 -22.88 -16.27
C LEU A 262 11.49 -24.13 -16.76
N GLY A 263 11.08 -24.98 -15.82
CA GLY A 263 10.28 -26.18 -16.04
C GLY A 263 8.82 -25.84 -16.32
N LYS A 264 8.16 -26.66 -17.15
CA LYS A 264 6.70 -26.60 -17.30
C LYS A 264 6.06 -27.27 -16.07
N GLY A 265 5.06 -26.62 -15.49
CA GLY A 265 4.24 -27.23 -14.43
C GLY A 265 3.35 -28.36 -14.98
N ALA A 266 2.57 -28.98 -14.10
CA ALA A 266 1.69 -30.12 -14.43
C ALA A 266 0.69 -29.83 -15.58
N MET A 267 0.27 -28.56 -15.72
CA MET A 267 -0.62 -28.10 -16.80
C MET A 267 0.12 -27.65 -18.08
N GLY A 268 1.44 -27.86 -18.17
CA GLY A 268 2.26 -27.45 -19.32
C GLY A 268 2.59 -25.95 -19.37
N LEU A 269 2.13 -25.16 -18.39
CA LEU A 269 2.37 -23.72 -18.29
C LEU A 269 3.70 -23.43 -17.58
N LYS A 270 4.38 -22.36 -18.01
CA LYS A 270 5.60 -21.83 -17.36
C LYS A 270 5.35 -20.57 -16.55
N SER A 271 4.31 -19.81 -16.88
CA SER A 271 3.93 -18.61 -16.13
C SER A 271 2.96 -19.02 -15.04
N THR A 272 3.30 -18.66 -13.81
CA THR A 272 2.53 -19.00 -12.61
C THR A 272 2.12 -17.71 -11.92
N HIS A 273 0.92 -17.74 -11.35
CA HIS A 273 0.41 -16.72 -10.46
C HIS A 273 0.38 -17.30 -9.04
N ARG A 274 0.84 -16.53 -8.04
CA ARG A 274 0.75 -16.95 -6.65
C ARG A 274 -0.73 -17.05 -6.25
N GLY A 275 -1.15 -18.24 -5.84
CA GLY A 275 -2.57 -18.65 -5.75
C GLY A 275 -3.32 -18.12 -4.52
N PHE A 276 -3.42 -16.81 -4.36
CA PHE A 276 -4.16 -16.21 -3.26
C PHE A 276 -5.63 -15.96 -3.64
N SER A 277 -6.53 -16.00 -2.65
CA SER A 277 -7.95 -15.74 -2.89
C SER A 277 -8.31 -14.24 -2.96
N ASP A 278 -7.32 -13.35 -2.87
CA ASP A 278 -7.47 -11.92 -3.20
C ASP A 278 -6.84 -11.61 -4.54
N ALA A 279 -7.50 -10.73 -5.28
CA ALA A 279 -6.94 -10.14 -6.48
C ALA A 279 -5.94 -9.01 -6.16
N ASN A 280 -5.95 -8.41 -4.97
CA ASN A 280 -5.14 -7.21 -4.67
C ASN A 280 -3.88 -7.51 -3.85
N LEU A 281 -3.17 -8.57 -4.24
CA LEU A 281 -2.17 -9.17 -3.39
C LEU A 281 -0.81 -9.42 -3.99
N PHE A 282 0.23 -9.10 -3.22
CA PHE A 282 1.59 -9.03 -3.70
C PHE A 282 2.58 -9.41 -2.61
N VAL A 283 3.49 -10.32 -2.92
CA VAL A 283 4.47 -10.85 -1.97
C VAL A 283 5.82 -10.20 -2.21
N ALA A 284 6.53 -9.90 -1.14
CA ALA A 284 7.96 -9.57 -1.18
C ALA A 284 8.69 -10.44 -0.15
N GLU A 285 9.83 -10.99 -0.52
CA GLU A 285 10.73 -11.73 0.35
C GLU A 285 11.55 -10.77 1.22
N THR A 286 12.11 -11.29 2.30
CA THR A 286 12.99 -10.54 3.20
C THR A 286 14.17 -11.39 3.65
N ASP A 287 15.34 -10.78 3.83
CA ASP A 287 16.59 -11.42 4.28
C ASP A 287 16.56 -11.87 5.74
N THR A 288 15.64 -11.35 6.55
CA THR A 288 15.61 -11.61 7.99
C THR A 288 15.00 -12.98 8.34
N PRO A 289 15.75 -13.92 8.94
CA PRO A 289 15.34 -15.32 9.11
C PRO A 289 14.21 -15.54 10.13
N TRP A 290 14.00 -14.62 11.07
CA TRP A 290 12.85 -14.63 11.99
C TRP A 290 11.54 -14.20 11.33
N ASN A 291 11.59 -13.73 10.08
CA ASN A 291 10.43 -13.48 9.26
C ASN A 291 10.49 -14.51 8.12
N SER A 292 10.16 -15.77 8.43
CA SER A 292 10.12 -16.87 7.48
C SER A 292 9.15 -16.53 6.35
N ALA A 293 9.72 -15.96 5.30
CA ALA A 293 9.05 -15.09 4.32
C ALA A 293 8.18 -13.99 4.96
N SER A 294 7.97 -12.90 4.24
CA SER A 294 6.63 -12.30 4.34
C SER A 294 5.67 -13.30 3.66
N PHE A 295 5.38 -14.44 4.32
CA PHE A 295 4.37 -15.39 3.87
C PHE A 295 3.02 -14.72 4.06
N VAL A 296 2.71 -14.02 3.00
CA VAL A 296 1.45 -14.08 2.31
C VAL A 296 0.79 -15.47 2.38
N TRP A 297 -0.45 -15.61 2.82
CA TRP A 297 -0.98 -14.96 4.01
C TRP A 297 -1.44 -13.48 3.81
N GLN A 298 -1.62 -12.96 2.57
CA GLN A 298 -2.18 -11.62 2.25
C GLN A 298 -3.59 -11.72 1.51
N ILE A 299 -4.68 -11.09 1.96
CA ILE A 299 -6.03 -10.96 1.29
C ILE A 299 -6.85 -9.91 2.02
N LYS A 300 -6.86 -8.72 1.46
CA LYS A 300 -7.70 -7.54 1.69
C LYS A 300 -7.08 -6.45 2.53
N GLY A 301 -5.91 -6.07 2.04
CA GLY A 301 -6.01 -4.87 1.24
C GLY A 301 -4.96 -3.86 1.57
N VAL A 302 -4.11 -3.63 0.59
CA VAL A 302 -3.89 -2.25 0.18
C VAL A 302 -5.26 -1.65 -0.14
N ARG A 303 -5.91 -1.03 0.85
CA ARG A 303 -6.71 0.15 0.52
C ARG A 303 -5.67 1.16 0.06
N ALA A 304 -5.39 1.17 -1.24
CA ALA A 304 -5.00 2.40 -1.86
C ALA A 304 -6.20 3.30 -1.65
N LEU A 305 -6.19 4.05 -0.56
CA LEU A 305 -6.97 5.25 -0.49
C LEU A 305 -6.35 6.10 -1.60
N PHE A 306 -6.87 5.97 -2.81
CA PHE A 306 -6.67 6.94 -3.87
C PHE A 306 -7.28 8.23 -3.35
N LYS A 307 -6.51 8.92 -2.52
CA LYS A 307 -6.63 10.35 -2.39
C LYS A 307 -5.83 10.92 -3.55
N ILE A 308 -6.34 10.72 -4.76
CA ILE A 308 -6.10 11.74 -5.77
C ILE A 308 -6.71 12.97 -5.15
N LEU A 309 -5.85 13.92 -4.78
CA LEU A 309 -6.25 15.25 -4.35
C LEU A 309 -6.96 15.91 -5.53
N LYS A 310 -8.20 15.51 -5.79
CA LYS A 310 -9.12 16.23 -6.67
C LYS A 310 -9.55 17.47 -5.89
N TYR A 311 -8.81 18.55 -6.11
CA TYR A 311 -9.18 19.97 -6.04
C TYR A 311 -9.80 20.58 -4.78
N ARG A 312 -10.41 19.83 -3.85
CA ARG A 312 -11.12 20.42 -2.70
C ARG A 312 -10.30 20.52 -1.43
N ASP A 313 -9.15 19.86 -1.36
CA ASP A 313 -8.29 19.88 -0.16
C ASP A 313 -7.32 21.08 -0.11
N PHE A 314 -7.25 21.89 -1.16
CA PHE A 314 -6.42 23.10 -1.17
C PHE A 314 -7.06 24.32 -0.48
N ARG A 315 -8.37 24.33 -0.20
CA ARG A 315 -8.96 25.42 0.62
C ARG A 315 -8.38 25.45 2.04
N ASN A 316 -7.98 24.30 2.58
CA ASN A 316 -7.38 24.23 3.91
C ASN A 316 -5.87 24.43 3.91
N PHE A 317 -5.21 24.39 2.74
CA PHE A 317 -3.77 24.58 2.63
C PHE A 317 -3.36 26.07 2.53
N LEU A 318 -4.32 26.95 2.20
CA LEU A 318 -4.07 28.39 2.05
C LEU A 318 -4.57 29.26 3.22
N GLY A 319 -5.01 28.68 4.34
CA GLY A 319 -5.23 29.46 5.56
C GLY A 319 -6.18 30.66 5.41
N TYR A 320 -7.18 30.59 4.54
CA TYR A 320 -8.28 31.56 4.51
C TYR A 320 -9.51 30.92 5.12
N ARG A 321 -9.86 31.41 6.33
CA ARG A 321 -11.20 31.29 6.92
C ARG A 321 -12.21 32.05 6.07
#